data_AF-A0A6J1LZ06-F1
#
_entry.id   AF-A0A6J1LZ06-F1
#
_cell.length_a   1.000
_cell.length_b   1.000
_cell.length_c   1.000
_cell.angle_alpha   90.00
_cell.angle_beta   90.00
_cell.angle_gamma   90.00
#
_symmetry.space_group_name_H-M   'P 1'
#
loop_
_entity.id
_entity.type
_entity.pdbx_description
1 polymer ?
#
loop_
_entity_poly.entity_id
_entity_poly.type
_entity_poly.pdbx_seq_one_letter_code
_entity_poly.pdbx_strand_id
1 'polypeptide(L)'
;MDDDDNNSDSSEEFFDASSEPLDLTPLEMDLQTALTEGKLAISYFFDNRFEEARALLKPFAGSSLYHAMGTAVFAFLGAMLTFEHIDEASTELKKCVDLCQRFRKRSTLTEAIGNTFKKKNFNTLTDLECHAELCMAEVLLMSALLTFIEDENLSGFIRGSLQVRQCYNCFRFCGQIMKHRKWDASSASVKIHFRSGVHLGIGTFNLMISMLPARVIKILQFIGFSTNRDTKRMACGKHCVHYRCSVII
;
A
#
# COMPACT_ATOMS: atom_id res chain seq x y z
N MET A 1 -67.55 -61.17 -18.74
CA MET A 1 -67.78 -60.23 -19.84
C MET A 1 -66.98 -59.01 -19.51
N ASP A 2 -66.04 -58.75 -20.40
CA ASP A 2 -65.33 -57.52 -20.69
C ASP A 2 -64.08 -57.19 -19.85
N ASP A 3 -62.99 -57.20 -20.63
CA ASP A 3 -61.59 -56.89 -20.38
C ASP A 3 -61.37 -55.41 -20.05
N ASP A 4 -60.25 -55.07 -19.40
CA ASP A 4 -59.24 -54.20 -20.03
C ASP A 4 -57.99 -53.99 -19.15
N ASP A 5 -56.86 -54.01 -19.85
CA ASP A 5 -55.48 -53.75 -19.46
C ASP A 5 -55.29 -52.47 -18.60
N ASN A 6 -54.35 -52.50 -17.64
CA ASN A 6 -53.17 -51.65 -17.79
C ASN A 6 -52.00 -52.02 -16.89
N ASN A 7 -50.87 -52.18 -17.55
CA ASN A 7 -49.51 -52.23 -17.06
C ASN A 7 -49.11 -50.87 -16.46
N SER A 8 -48.55 -50.85 -15.24
CA SER A 8 -47.72 -49.71 -14.81
C SER A 8 -46.61 -50.19 -13.89
N ASP A 9 -45.47 -50.40 -14.54
CA ASP A 9 -44.11 -50.40 -14.03
C ASP A 9 -43.91 -49.29 -12.97
N SER A 10 -43.64 -49.68 -11.73
CA SER A 10 -43.29 -48.77 -10.65
C SER A 10 -41.77 -48.59 -10.67
N SER A 11 -41.28 -47.69 -11.53
CA SER A 11 -39.88 -47.29 -11.55
C SER A 11 -39.50 -46.62 -10.22
N GLU A 12 -38.53 -47.22 -9.53
CA GLU A 12 -37.89 -46.67 -8.33
C GLU A 12 -37.26 -45.30 -8.64
N GLU A 13 -37.82 -44.23 -8.10
CA GLU A 13 -37.22 -42.89 -8.15
C GLU A 13 -35.95 -42.87 -7.28
N PHE A 14 -34.81 -43.03 -7.94
CA PHE A 14 -33.50 -42.76 -7.35
C PHE A 14 -33.38 -41.24 -7.16
N PHE A 15 -33.47 -40.79 -5.91
CA PHE A 15 -33.31 -39.37 -5.55
C PHE A 15 -31.82 -39.01 -5.66
N ASP A 16 -31.42 -38.47 -6.82
CA ASP A 16 -30.08 -37.94 -7.04
C ASP A 16 -29.86 -36.73 -6.13
N ALA A 17 -28.92 -36.85 -5.19
CA ALA A 17 -28.49 -35.76 -4.35
C ALA A 17 -27.72 -34.76 -5.22
N SER A 18 -28.42 -33.82 -5.82
CA SER A 18 -27.82 -32.70 -6.54
C SER A 18 -27.02 -31.87 -5.54
N SER A 19 -25.73 -32.16 -5.41
CA SER A 19 -24.77 -31.25 -4.80
C SER A 19 -24.68 -30.03 -5.69
N GLU A 20 -25.36 -28.95 -5.32
CA GLU A 20 -25.11 -27.65 -5.93
C GLU A 20 -23.61 -27.35 -5.80
N PRO A 21 -22.90 -27.07 -6.90
CA PRO A 21 -21.52 -26.65 -6.80
C PRO A 21 -21.49 -25.34 -6.03
N LEU A 22 -20.99 -25.39 -4.80
CA LEU A 22 -20.63 -24.19 -4.04
C LEU A 22 -19.70 -23.37 -4.94
N ASP A 23 -20.21 -22.25 -5.42
CA ASP A 23 -19.45 -21.26 -6.17
C ASP A 23 -18.46 -20.61 -5.19
N LEU A 24 -17.37 -21.35 -4.91
CA LEU A 24 -16.20 -20.90 -4.17
C LEU A 24 -15.42 -19.94 -5.07
N THR A 25 -16.05 -18.81 -5.41
CA THR A 25 -15.30 -17.61 -5.72
C THR A 25 -14.43 -17.32 -4.49
N PRO A 26 -13.09 -17.20 -4.63
CA PRO A 26 -12.25 -16.85 -3.50
C PRO A 26 -12.80 -15.56 -2.89
N LEU A 27 -13.22 -15.60 -1.62
CA LEU A 27 -13.64 -14.42 -0.86
C LEU A 27 -12.63 -13.31 -1.10
N GLU A 28 -13.05 -12.27 -1.83
CA GLU A 28 -12.20 -11.14 -2.16
C GLU A 28 -11.77 -10.46 -0.86
N MET A 29 -10.45 -10.37 -0.61
CA MET A 29 -9.90 -9.80 0.63
C MET A 29 -10.18 -8.31 0.69
N ASP A 30 -11.06 -7.88 1.61
CA ASP A 30 -11.39 -6.47 1.78
C ASP A 30 -10.26 -5.68 2.48
N LEU A 31 -10.25 -4.36 2.26
CA LEU A 31 -9.19 -3.47 2.76
C LEU A 31 -9.15 -3.39 4.30
N GLN A 32 -10.30 -3.45 4.97
CA GLN A 32 -10.38 -3.30 6.42
C GLN A 32 -9.84 -4.54 7.12
N THR A 33 -10.16 -5.73 6.59
CA THR A 33 -9.58 -6.99 7.04
C THR A 33 -8.08 -7.01 6.78
N ALA A 34 -7.63 -6.64 5.58
CA ALA A 34 -6.21 -6.57 5.24
C ALA A 34 -5.40 -5.62 6.15
N LEU A 35 -5.96 -4.47 6.53
CA LEU A 35 -5.37 -3.55 7.50
C LEU A 35 -5.26 -4.19 8.90
N THR A 36 -6.29 -4.92 9.31
CA THR A 36 -6.35 -5.59 10.62
C THR A 36 -5.34 -6.71 10.70
N GLU A 37 -5.26 -7.55 9.66
CA GLU A 37 -4.28 -8.64 9.55
C GLU A 37 -2.86 -8.10 9.41
N GLY A 38 -2.64 -7.02 8.66
CA GLY A 38 -1.34 -6.34 8.60
C GLY A 38 -0.89 -5.85 9.98
N LYS A 39 -1.79 -5.26 10.78
CA LYS A 39 -1.49 -4.86 12.16
C LYS A 39 -1.16 -6.06 13.06
N LEU A 40 -1.89 -7.17 12.90
CA LEU A 40 -1.62 -8.40 13.64
C LEU A 40 -0.26 -8.99 13.27
N ALA A 41 0.08 -9.03 11.97
CA ALA A 41 1.37 -9.48 11.47
C ALA A 41 2.54 -8.66 12.07
N ILE A 42 2.35 -7.35 12.23
CA ILE A 42 3.33 -6.48 12.91
C ILE A 42 3.45 -6.84 14.39
N SER A 43 2.35 -7.13 15.09
CA SER A 43 2.45 -7.59 16.49
C SER A 43 3.23 -8.91 16.59
N TYR A 44 2.96 -9.85 15.69
CA TYR A 44 3.72 -11.10 15.61
C TYR A 44 5.20 -10.84 15.32
N PHE A 45 5.54 -9.92 14.42
CA PHE A 45 6.93 -9.52 14.16
C PHE A 45 7.63 -9.05 15.44
N PHE A 46 7.03 -8.10 16.17
CA PHE A 46 7.63 -7.55 17.39
C PHE A 46 7.65 -8.53 18.57
N ASP A 47 6.74 -9.51 18.58
CA ASP A 47 6.74 -10.62 19.53
C ASP A 47 7.70 -11.76 19.12
N ASN A 48 8.52 -11.57 18.08
CA ASN A 48 9.44 -12.57 17.50
C ASN A 48 8.75 -13.85 16.96
N ARG A 49 7.46 -13.74 16.64
CA ARG A 49 6.62 -14.79 16.05
C ARG A 49 6.59 -14.66 14.53
N PHE A 50 7.77 -14.71 13.91
CA PHE A 50 7.94 -14.40 12.48
C PHE A 50 7.17 -15.37 11.57
N GLU A 51 7.05 -16.62 11.99
CA GLU A 51 6.42 -17.68 11.20
C GLU A 51 4.90 -17.51 11.16
N GLU A 52 4.29 -17.10 12.27
CA GLU A 52 2.87 -16.75 12.29
C GLU A 52 2.57 -15.48 11.48
N ALA A 53 3.46 -14.48 11.55
CA ALA A 53 3.32 -13.29 10.72
C ALA A 53 3.39 -13.63 9.22
N ARG A 54 4.34 -14.47 8.81
CA ARG A 54 4.48 -14.93 7.42
C ARG A 54 3.31 -15.80 6.98
N ALA A 55 2.83 -16.70 7.85
CA ALA A 55 1.68 -17.56 7.56
C ALA A 55 0.40 -16.73 7.35
N LEU A 56 0.25 -15.63 8.08
CA LEU A 56 -0.85 -14.68 7.89
C LEU A 56 -0.71 -13.89 6.58
N LEU A 57 0.49 -13.43 6.25
CA LEU A 57 0.71 -12.54 5.11
C LEU A 57 0.73 -13.23 3.74
N LYS A 58 1.42 -14.38 3.64
CA LYS A 58 1.70 -15.06 2.36
C LYS A 58 0.47 -15.43 1.52
N PRO A 59 -0.65 -15.92 2.09
CA PRO A 59 -1.79 -16.39 1.29
C PRO A 59 -2.38 -15.32 0.37
N PHE A 60 -2.34 -14.05 0.79
CA PHE A 60 -2.93 -12.93 0.06
C PHE A 60 -1.90 -11.96 -0.53
N ALA A 61 -0.60 -12.30 -0.48
CA ALA A 61 0.48 -11.42 -0.95
C ALA A 61 0.38 -11.05 -2.45
N GLY A 62 -0.29 -11.87 -3.26
CA GLY A 62 -0.52 -11.60 -4.68
C GLY A 62 -1.80 -10.84 -5.02
N SER A 63 -2.70 -10.64 -4.06
CA SER A 63 -4.05 -10.12 -4.30
C SER A 63 -4.51 -9.02 -3.34
N SER A 64 -3.85 -8.86 -2.19
CA SER A 64 -4.22 -7.88 -1.16
C SER A 64 -3.06 -6.93 -0.86
N LEU A 65 -3.36 -5.63 -0.84
CA LEU A 65 -2.38 -4.56 -0.75
C LEU A 65 -1.51 -4.65 0.52
N TYR A 66 -2.12 -4.82 1.69
CA TYR A 66 -1.41 -4.84 2.97
C TYR A 66 -0.68 -6.16 3.23
N HIS A 67 -1.15 -7.25 2.64
CA HIS A 67 -0.46 -8.55 2.68
C HIS A 67 0.79 -8.54 1.81
N ALA A 68 0.70 -7.96 0.61
CA ALA A 68 1.84 -7.74 -0.27
C ALA A 68 2.87 -6.82 0.38
N MET A 69 2.42 -5.69 0.95
CA MET A 69 3.27 -4.76 1.67
C MET A 69 3.98 -5.44 2.83
N GLY A 70 3.24 -6.15 3.70
CA GLY A 70 3.83 -6.87 4.83
C GLY A 70 4.86 -7.90 4.38
N THR A 71 4.55 -8.70 3.35
CA THR A 71 5.49 -9.68 2.78
C THR A 71 6.77 -9.00 2.28
N ALA A 72 6.63 -7.88 1.57
CA ALA A 72 7.76 -7.13 1.05
C ALA A 72 8.59 -6.46 2.15
N VAL A 73 7.95 -5.93 3.21
CA VAL A 73 8.64 -5.38 4.40
C VAL A 73 9.45 -6.47 5.11
N PHE A 74 8.91 -7.67 5.27
CA PHE A 74 9.64 -8.78 5.90
C PHE A 74 10.89 -9.17 5.09
N ALA A 75 10.76 -9.29 3.77
CA ALA A 75 11.89 -9.59 2.91
C ALA A 75 12.93 -8.45 2.94
N PHE A 76 12.49 -7.20 2.86
CA PHE A 76 13.33 -6.01 2.96
C PHE A 76 14.09 -5.95 4.28
N LEU A 77 13.41 -6.11 5.43
CA LEU A 77 14.05 -6.07 6.74
C LEU A 77 15.05 -7.22 6.91
N GLY A 78 14.71 -8.42 6.43
CA GLY A 78 15.65 -9.55 6.40
C GLY A 78 16.93 -9.16 5.66
N ALA A 79 16.79 -8.74 4.40
CA ALA A 79 17.93 -8.35 3.57
C ALA A 79 18.72 -7.16 4.14
N MET A 80 18.07 -6.19 4.77
CA MET A 80 18.75 -5.01 5.34
C MET A 80 19.49 -5.28 6.63
N LEU A 81 18.98 -6.19 7.45
CA LEU A 81 19.60 -6.51 8.74
C LEU A 81 20.69 -7.56 8.60
N THR A 82 20.59 -8.48 7.64
CA THR A 82 21.58 -9.54 7.43
C THR A 82 22.53 -9.27 6.27
N PHE A 83 22.18 -8.37 5.34
CA PHE A 83 22.88 -8.17 4.06
C PHE A 83 22.90 -9.43 3.17
N GLU A 84 21.92 -10.33 3.33
CA GLU A 84 21.77 -11.55 2.53
C GLU A 84 20.46 -11.50 1.72
N HIS A 85 20.35 -12.29 0.64
CA HIS A 85 19.13 -12.42 -0.17
C HIS A 85 18.52 -11.08 -0.65
N ILE A 86 19.39 -10.11 -0.98
CA ILE A 86 18.98 -8.76 -1.41
C ILE A 86 18.17 -8.81 -2.72
N ASP A 87 18.53 -9.71 -3.62
CA ASP A 87 17.84 -9.97 -4.89
C ASP A 87 16.43 -10.55 -4.70
N GLU A 88 16.26 -11.44 -3.72
CA GLU A 88 14.94 -11.95 -3.33
C GLU A 88 14.07 -10.82 -2.76
N ALA A 89 14.62 -9.99 -1.87
CA ALA A 89 13.91 -8.84 -1.32
C ALA A 89 13.55 -7.80 -2.40
N SER A 90 14.46 -7.55 -3.35
CA SER A 90 14.22 -6.70 -4.52
C SER A 90 13.06 -7.24 -5.37
N THR A 91 12.98 -8.57 -5.54
CA THR A 91 11.89 -9.25 -6.25
C THR A 91 10.55 -9.09 -5.53
N GLU A 92 10.49 -9.25 -4.21
CA GLU A 92 9.26 -9.06 -3.43
C GLU A 92 8.79 -7.60 -3.45
N LEU A 93 9.70 -6.63 -3.33
CA LEU A 93 9.37 -5.22 -3.48
C LEU A 93 8.80 -4.91 -4.87
N LYS A 94 9.36 -5.50 -5.93
CA LYS A 94 8.86 -5.32 -7.30
C LYS A 94 7.44 -5.89 -7.47
N LYS A 95 7.16 -7.07 -6.93
CA LYS A 95 5.80 -7.65 -6.92
C LYS A 95 4.81 -6.71 -6.22
N CYS A 96 5.21 -6.14 -5.07
CA CYS A 96 4.38 -5.18 -4.34
C CYS A 96 4.17 -3.88 -5.13
N VAL A 97 5.19 -3.35 -5.81
CA VAL A 97 5.07 -2.20 -6.72
C VAL A 97 4.04 -2.48 -7.81
N ASP A 98 4.15 -3.62 -8.48
CA ASP A 98 3.25 -4.01 -9.57
C ASP A 98 1.80 -4.15 -9.07
N LEU A 99 1.61 -4.71 -7.88
CA LEU A 99 0.30 -4.81 -7.25
C LEU A 99 -0.28 -3.42 -6.93
N CYS A 100 0.52 -2.52 -6.33
CA CYS A 100 0.10 -1.15 -6.05
C CYS A 100 -0.33 -0.45 -7.34
N GLN A 101 0.41 -0.60 -8.44
CA GLN A 101 0.07 -0.01 -9.73
C GLN A 101 -1.27 -0.51 -10.29
N ARG A 102 -1.65 -1.78 -10.03
CA ARG A 102 -2.95 -2.33 -10.46
C ARG A 102 -4.12 -1.72 -9.68
N PHE A 103 -3.95 -1.49 -8.38
CA PHE A 103 -4.98 -0.90 -7.52
C PHE A 103 -5.03 0.63 -7.56
N ARG A 104 -3.98 1.30 -8.03
CA ARG A 104 -3.99 2.74 -8.25
C ARG A 104 -4.91 3.09 -9.41
N LYS A 105 -5.62 4.21 -9.26
CA LYS A 105 -6.44 4.77 -10.34
C LYS A 105 -5.57 5.01 -11.56
N ARG A 106 -5.85 4.32 -12.66
CA ARG A 106 -5.20 4.58 -13.95
C ARG A 106 -5.52 6.02 -14.37
N SER A 107 -4.55 6.91 -14.24
CA SER A 107 -4.54 8.18 -14.98
C SER A 107 -4.46 7.80 -16.46
N THR A 108 -5.61 7.73 -17.14
CA THR A 108 -5.65 7.55 -18.59
C THR A 108 -4.71 8.57 -19.23
N LEU A 109 -3.86 8.15 -20.17
CA LEU A 109 -2.89 9.03 -20.85
C LEU A 109 -3.56 10.29 -21.47
N THR A 110 -4.88 10.24 -21.66
CA THR A 110 -5.76 11.36 -22.03
C THR A 110 -5.88 12.47 -20.97
N GLU A 111 -5.77 12.18 -19.67
CA GLU A 111 -5.75 13.19 -18.59
C GLU A 111 -4.40 13.91 -18.47
N ALA A 112 -3.30 13.29 -18.94
CA ALA A 112 -1.96 13.89 -18.92
C ALA A 112 -1.74 14.90 -20.07
N ILE A 113 -2.48 14.75 -21.17
CA ILE A 113 -2.39 15.61 -22.37
C ILE A 113 -3.45 16.72 -22.33
N GLY A 114 -4.58 16.52 -21.62
CA GLY A 114 -5.67 17.48 -21.50
C GLY A 114 -5.65 18.29 -20.20
N ASN A 115 -5.09 19.49 -20.25
CA ASN A 115 -5.30 20.57 -19.28
C ASN A 115 -4.94 20.29 -17.80
N THR A 116 -3.69 20.60 -17.47
CA THR A 116 -3.28 21.20 -16.18
C THR A 116 -4.18 22.40 -15.84
N PHE A 117 -5.43 22.20 -15.38
CA PHE A 117 -6.24 23.16 -14.60
C PHE A 117 -7.64 22.67 -14.17
N LYS A 118 -8.10 21.46 -14.54
CA LYS A 118 -9.29 20.90 -13.87
C LYS A 118 -8.90 20.47 -12.45
N LYS A 119 -9.45 21.15 -11.43
CA LYS A 119 -9.30 20.77 -10.02
C LYS A 119 -9.57 19.27 -9.89
N LYS A 120 -8.54 18.48 -9.61
CA LYS A 120 -8.64 17.01 -9.47
C LYS A 120 -9.68 16.70 -8.40
N ASN A 121 -10.74 15.98 -8.76
CA ASN A 121 -11.81 15.66 -7.81
C ASN A 121 -11.41 14.41 -7.01
N PHE A 122 -10.79 14.63 -5.85
CA PHE A 122 -10.32 13.58 -4.95
C PHE A 122 -11.43 12.73 -4.33
N ASN A 123 -12.69 13.17 -4.38
CA ASN A 123 -13.83 12.40 -3.87
C ASN A 123 -14.18 11.20 -4.77
N THR A 124 -13.62 11.14 -5.98
CA THR A 124 -13.79 10.01 -6.90
C THR A 124 -12.81 8.87 -6.65
N LEU A 125 -11.92 9.01 -5.65
CA LEU A 125 -10.98 7.97 -5.26
C LEU A 125 -11.64 7.05 -4.23
N THR A 126 -11.55 5.74 -4.46
CA THR A 126 -11.94 4.75 -3.45
C THR A 126 -10.93 4.73 -2.31
N ASP A 127 -11.31 4.15 -1.17
CA ASP A 127 -10.39 3.99 -0.04
C ASP A 127 -9.19 3.11 -0.42
N LEU A 128 -9.43 2.05 -1.20
CA LEU A 128 -8.39 1.16 -1.72
C LEU A 128 -7.42 1.91 -2.64
N GLU A 129 -7.93 2.73 -3.57
CA GLU A 129 -7.08 3.55 -4.45
C GLU A 129 -6.23 4.55 -3.66
N CYS A 130 -6.78 5.14 -2.59
CA CYS A 130 -6.02 6.02 -1.70
C CYS A 130 -4.88 5.25 -1.02
N HIS A 131 -5.18 4.09 -0.43
CA HIS A 131 -4.18 3.26 0.23
C HIS A 131 -3.12 2.72 -0.75
N ALA A 132 -3.50 2.39 -1.99
CA ALA A 132 -2.56 1.97 -3.03
C ALA A 132 -1.54 3.08 -3.38
N GLU A 133 -1.97 4.35 -3.39
CA GLU A 133 -1.05 5.49 -3.56
C GLU A 133 -0.06 5.64 -2.39
N LEU A 134 -0.53 5.40 -1.15
CA LEU A 134 0.31 5.44 0.04
C LEU A 134 1.32 4.28 0.04
N CYS A 135 0.85 3.05 -0.17
CA CYS A 135 1.71 1.86 -0.23
C CYS A 135 2.72 1.96 -1.38
N MET A 136 2.34 2.53 -2.52
CA MET A 136 3.31 2.82 -3.59
C MET A 136 4.46 3.72 -3.09
N ALA A 137 4.17 4.74 -2.29
CA ALA A 137 5.21 5.63 -1.76
C ALA A 137 6.17 4.87 -0.83
N GLU A 138 5.63 4.04 0.07
CA GLU A 138 6.40 3.26 1.05
C GLU A 138 7.28 2.21 0.36
N VAL A 139 6.74 1.44 -0.59
CA VAL A 139 7.51 0.42 -1.31
C VAL A 139 8.60 1.04 -2.17
N LEU A 140 8.36 2.20 -2.80
CA LEU A 140 9.38 2.92 -3.57
C LEU A 140 10.55 3.39 -2.69
N LEU A 141 10.27 3.74 -1.44
CA LEU A 141 11.32 4.12 -0.49
C LEU A 141 12.19 2.90 -0.14
N MET A 142 11.57 1.76 0.17
CA MET A 142 12.30 0.51 0.41
C MET A 142 13.10 0.07 -0.81
N SER A 143 12.52 0.17 -2.02
CA SER A 143 13.22 -0.16 -3.27
C SER A 143 14.42 0.74 -3.52
N ALA A 144 14.31 2.05 -3.22
CA ALA A 144 15.43 2.98 -3.33
C ALA A 144 16.56 2.62 -2.35
N LEU A 145 16.21 2.27 -1.11
CA LEU A 145 17.18 1.86 -0.10
C LEU A 145 17.92 0.58 -0.51
N LEU A 146 17.22 -0.45 -0.98
CA LEU A 146 17.89 -1.65 -1.52
C LEU A 146 18.76 -1.31 -2.72
N THR A 147 18.29 -0.47 -3.64
CA THR A 147 19.06 -0.10 -4.84
C THR A 147 20.39 0.56 -4.48
N PHE A 148 20.43 1.39 -3.44
CA PHE A 148 21.68 2.02 -2.98
C PHE A 148 22.66 1.04 -2.35
N ILE A 149 22.19 -0.10 -1.86
CA ILE A 149 23.02 -1.13 -1.22
C ILE A 149 23.44 -2.20 -2.22
N GLU A 150 22.55 -2.56 -3.13
CA GLU A 150 22.80 -3.55 -4.18
C GLU A 150 23.74 -3.00 -5.25
N ASP A 151 23.60 -1.72 -5.61
CA ASP A 151 24.31 -1.12 -6.73
C ASP A 151 25.11 0.14 -6.33
N GLU A 152 26.40 -0.07 -6.05
CA GLU A 152 27.35 0.98 -5.66
C GLU A 152 27.77 1.90 -6.82
N ASN A 153 27.38 1.58 -8.06
CA ASN A 153 27.77 2.38 -9.22
C ASN A 153 26.84 3.61 -9.41
N LEU A 154 27.25 4.51 -10.30
CA LEU A 154 26.49 5.74 -10.60
C LEU A 154 25.07 5.44 -11.10
N SER A 155 24.85 4.32 -11.78
CA SER A 155 23.54 3.92 -12.29
C SER A 155 22.58 3.52 -11.17
N GLY A 156 23.06 2.81 -10.15
CA GLY A 156 22.34 2.52 -8.91
C GLY A 156 21.95 3.80 -8.18
N PHE A 157 22.90 4.73 -8.03
CA PHE A 157 22.64 6.03 -7.41
C PHE A 157 21.56 6.84 -8.16
N ILE A 158 21.61 6.89 -9.50
CA ILE A 158 20.60 7.58 -10.31
C ILE A 158 19.23 6.91 -10.14
N ARG A 159 19.17 5.58 -10.23
CA ARG A 159 17.91 4.82 -10.12
C ARG A 159 17.27 5.00 -8.75
N GLY A 160 18.04 4.81 -7.68
CA GLY A 160 17.58 5.03 -6.30
C GLY A 160 17.10 6.47 -6.10
N SER A 161 17.84 7.47 -6.60
CA SER A 161 17.43 8.88 -6.53
C SER A 161 16.12 9.16 -7.26
N LEU A 162 15.89 8.55 -8.43
CA LEU A 162 14.63 8.67 -9.16
C LEU A 162 13.46 8.04 -8.39
N GLN A 163 13.67 6.89 -7.75
CA GLN A 163 12.68 6.24 -6.88
C GLN A 163 12.35 7.11 -5.66
N VAL A 164 13.35 7.70 -4.99
CA VAL A 164 13.13 8.65 -3.87
C VAL A 164 12.31 9.86 -4.33
N ARG A 165 12.61 10.42 -5.51
CA ARG A 165 11.82 11.53 -6.07
C ARG A 165 10.36 11.12 -6.32
N GLN A 166 10.15 9.93 -6.89
CA GLN A 166 8.81 9.39 -7.14
C GLN A 166 8.06 9.14 -5.83
N CYS A 167 8.71 8.55 -4.84
CA CYS A 167 8.20 8.35 -3.48
C CYS A 167 7.71 9.68 -2.87
N TYR A 168 8.53 10.73 -2.89
CA TYR A 168 8.15 12.05 -2.38
C TYR A 168 6.93 12.62 -3.10
N ASN A 169 6.84 12.47 -4.43
CA ASN A 169 5.68 12.89 -5.20
C ASN A 169 4.40 12.13 -4.82
N CYS A 170 4.49 10.82 -4.58
CA CYS A 170 3.37 10.02 -4.08
C CYS A 170 2.92 10.49 -2.69
N PHE A 171 3.84 10.75 -1.75
CA PHE A 171 3.48 11.31 -0.43
C PHE A 171 2.83 12.70 -0.54
N ARG A 172 3.34 13.56 -1.44
CA ARG A 172 2.73 14.87 -1.71
C ARG A 172 1.31 14.72 -2.27
N PHE A 173 1.10 13.77 -3.18
CA PHE A 173 -0.22 13.46 -3.73
C PHE A 173 -1.18 12.95 -2.64
N CYS A 174 -0.73 12.03 -1.79
CA CYS A 174 -1.50 11.57 -0.64
C CYS A 174 -1.84 12.70 0.34
N GLY A 175 -0.93 13.67 0.53
CA GLY A 175 -1.20 14.90 1.25
C GLY A 175 -2.30 15.77 0.64
N GLN A 176 -2.47 15.75 -0.70
CA GLN A 176 -3.59 16.41 -1.36
C GLN A 176 -4.91 15.66 -1.17
N ILE A 177 -4.88 14.32 -1.24
CA ILE A 177 -6.05 13.47 -0.93
C ILE A 177 -6.54 13.79 0.47
N MET A 178 -5.66 13.77 1.47
CA MET A 178 -6.01 14.04 2.87
C MET A 178 -6.67 15.41 3.08
N LYS A 179 -6.25 16.44 2.33
CA LYS A 179 -6.77 17.81 2.43
C LYS A 179 -8.11 18.01 1.73
N HIS A 180 -8.31 17.36 0.58
CA HIS A 180 -9.40 17.70 -0.33
C HIS A 180 -10.48 16.61 -0.47
N ARG A 181 -10.17 15.35 -0.13
CA ARG A 181 -11.15 14.26 -0.11
C ARG A 181 -12.04 14.39 1.12
N LYS A 182 -13.36 14.31 0.92
CA LYS A 182 -14.34 14.11 1.97
C LYS A 182 -14.38 12.62 2.32
N TRP A 183 -14.25 12.30 3.59
CA TRP A 183 -14.28 10.94 4.10
C TRP A 183 -15.59 10.77 4.85
N ASP A 184 -16.36 9.74 4.50
CA ASP A 184 -17.61 9.41 5.17
C ASP A 184 -17.37 8.62 6.47
N ALA A 185 -18.46 8.25 7.15
CA ALA A 185 -18.39 7.51 8.40
C ALA A 185 -17.86 6.08 8.21
N SER A 186 -18.16 5.43 7.08
CA SER A 186 -17.67 4.09 6.76
C SER A 186 -16.15 4.04 6.55
N SER A 187 -15.55 5.11 6.03
CA SER A 187 -14.10 5.20 5.82
C SER A 187 -13.32 5.65 7.06
N ALA A 188 -13.96 5.82 8.23
CA ALA A 188 -13.32 6.46 9.38
C ALA A 188 -12.08 5.71 9.90
N SER A 189 -12.15 4.38 10.02
CA SER A 189 -11.05 3.51 10.43
C SER A 189 -9.89 3.56 9.43
N VAL A 190 -10.22 3.40 8.14
CA VAL A 190 -9.25 3.38 7.02
C VAL A 190 -8.53 4.74 6.92
N LYS A 191 -9.28 5.84 7.02
CA LYS A 191 -8.75 7.22 7.03
C LYS A 191 -7.67 7.44 8.08
N ILE A 192 -7.84 6.88 9.28
CA ILE A 192 -6.88 7.06 10.38
C ILE A 192 -5.54 6.45 10.00
N HIS A 193 -5.55 5.23 9.45
CA HIS A 193 -4.34 4.57 8.97
C HIS A 193 -3.69 5.33 7.80
N PHE A 194 -4.49 5.75 6.81
CA PHE A 194 -4.00 6.57 5.70
C PHE A 194 -3.32 7.85 6.19
N ARG A 195 -3.99 8.60 7.07
CA ARG A 195 -3.48 9.85 7.63
C ARG A 195 -2.18 9.62 8.40
N SER A 196 -2.10 8.53 9.17
CA SER A 196 -0.88 8.16 9.90
C SER A 196 0.29 7.96 8.94
N GLY A 197 0.14 7.13 7.92
CA GLY A 197 1.20 6.88 6.93
C GLY A 197 1.61 8.13 6.15
N VAL A 198 0.65 8.98 5.75
CA VAL A 198 0.95 10.25 5.07
C VAL A 198 1.77 11.20 5.95
N HIS A 199 1.40 11.34 7.22
CA HIS A 199 2.16 12.18 8.15
C HIS A 199 3.53 11.61 8.46
N LEU A 200 3.63 10.28 8.63
CA LEU A 200 4.90 9.59 8.82
C LEU A 200 5.83 9.87 7.63
N GLY A 201 5.41 9.58 6.40
CA GLY A 201 6.21 9.80 5.20
C GLY A 201 6.65 11.25 5.02
N ILE A 202 5.71 12.21 5.04
CA ILE A 202 6.04 13.63 4.90
C ILE A 202 6.95 14.11 6.05
N GLY A 203 6.70 13.64 7.27
CA GLY A 203 7.52 13.92 8.45
C GLY A 203 8.95 13.42 8.25
N THR A 204 9.12 12.17 7.84
CA THR A 204 10.43 11.56 7.55
C THR A 204 11.18 12.36 6.49
N PHE A 205 10.55 12.75 5.38
CA PHE A 205 11.20 13.60 4.38
C PHE A 205 11.60 14.97 4.91
N ASN A 206 10.77 15.62 5.72
CA ASN A 206 11.12 16.90 6.33
C ASN A 206 12.30 16.76 7.30
N LEU A 207 12.38 15.66 8.05
CA LEU A 207 13.51 15.35 8.93
C LEU A 207 14.78 15.11 8.11
N MET A 208 14.72 14.26 7.07
CA MET A 208 15.84 14.01 6.17
C MET A 208 16.38 15.31 5.56
N ILE A 209 15.50 16.18 5.03
CA ILE A 209 15.88 17.48 4.47
C ILE A 209 16.52 18.39 5.53
N SER A 210 16.03 18.35 6.77
CA SER A 210 16.57 19.16 7.86
C SER A 210 17.97 18.70 8.31
N MET A 211 18.31 17.44 8.08
CA MET A 211 19.63 16.87 8.34
C MET A 211 20.64 17.14 7.22
N LEU A 212 20.19 17.57 6.02
CA LEU A 212 21.10 17.90 4.92
C LEU A 212 21.94 19.15 5.28
N PRO A 213 23.28 19.09 5.12
CA PRO A 213 24.12 20.26 5.25
C PRO A 213 23.65 21.40 4.34
N ALA A 214 23.72 22.64 4.80
CA ALA A 214 23.20 23.82 4.08
C ALA A 214 23.77 23.97 2.65
N ARG A 215 24.92 23.36 2.36
CA ARG A 215 25.55 23.33 1.04
C ARG A 215 24.80 22.42 0.04
N VAL A 216 24.22 21.32 0.52
CA VAL A 216 23.44 20.36 -0.30
C VAL A 216 22.04 20.91 -0.62
N ILE A 217 21.42 21.61 0.33
CA ILE A 217 20.11 22.27 0.13
C ILE A 217 20.17 23.29 -1.02
N LYS A 218 21.26 24.05 -1.13
CA LYS A 218 21.45 25.03 -2.22
C LYS A 218 21.54 24.36 -3.60
N ILE A 219 22.14 23.16 -3.68
CA ILE A 219 22.25 22.38 -4.92
C ILE A 219 20.88 21.80 -5.30
N LEU A 220 20.12 21.27 -4.35
CA LEU A 220 18.75 20.77 -4.60
C LEU A 220 17.79 21.89 -5.05
N GLN A 221 17.92 23.09 -4.49
CA GLN A 221 17.17 24.27 -4.94
C GLN A 221 17.53 24.68 -6.36
N PHE A 222 18.81 24.60 -6.74
CA PHE A 222 19.28 24.87 -8.10
C PHE A 222 18.77 23.84 -9.14
N ILE A 223 18.58 22.58 -8.73
CA ILE A 223 18.06 21.49 -9.59
C ILE A 223 16.52 21.47 -9.68
N GLY A 224 15.81 22.31 -8.91
CA GLY A 224 14.36 22.49 -9.02
C GLY A 224 13.52 22.03 -7.82
N PHE A 225 14.13 21.67 -6.69
CA PHE A 225 13.40 21.43 -5.44
C PHE A 225 13.15 22.76 -4.70
N SER A 226 12.07 23.46 -5.03
CA SER A 226 11.66 24.65 -4.27
C SER A 226 11.07 24.27 -2.92
N THR A 227 11.84 24.45 -1.85
CA THR A 227 11.32 24.42 -0.48
C THR A 227 11.14 25.86 -0.01
N ASN A 228 9.90 26.33 0.17
CA ASN A 228 9.59 27.63 0.77
C ASN A 228 10.16 27.66 2.20
N ARG A 229 11.27 28.37 2.40
CA ARG A 229 11.96 28.51 3.70
C ARG A 229 11.32 29.53 4.64
N ASP A 230 10.18 30.12 4.29
CA ASP A 230 9.52 31.15 5.10
C ASP A 230 8.50 30.63 6.12
N THR A 231 8.28 29.31 6.19
CA THR A 231 7.50 28.71 7.29
C THR A 231 8.42 28.21 8.42
N LYS A 232 9.37 29.06 8.84
CA LYS A 232 10.06 28.91 10.12
C LYS A 232 9.30 29.69 11.20
N ARG A 233 8.18 29.15 11.67
CA ARG A 233 7.73 29.32 13.05
C ARG A 233 6.73 28.24 13.42
N MET A 234 7.10 27.54 14.47
CA MET A 234 6.35 26.52 15.20
C MET A 234 4.86 26.82 15.32
N ALA A 235 4.05 25.88 14.85
CA ALA A 235 2.72 25.60 15.41
C ALA A 235 2.65 24.10 15.77
N CYS A 236 3.71 23.58 16.41
CA CYS A 236 3.66 22.36 17.19
C CYS A 236 3.65 22.82 18.64
N GLY A 237 2.48 22.88 19.28
CA GLY A 237 2.41 23.41 20.65
C GLY A 237 1.04 23.50 21.30
N LYS A 238 -0.07 23.32 20.57
CA LYS A 238 -1.40 23.21 21.19
C LYS A 238 -2.21 22.19 20.40
N HIS A 239 -2.63 21.11 21.06
CA HIS A 239 -3.43 19.94 20.59
C HIS A 239 -2.72 18.58 20.49
N CYS A 240 -1.53 18.38 21.07
CA CYS A 240 -0.98 17.03 21.32
C CYS A 240 -1.07 16.67 22.80
N VAL A 241 -2.29 16.52 23.33
CA VAL A 241 -2.55 15.77 24.57
C VAL A 241 -3.79 14.95 24.26
N HIS A 242 -3.67 13.61 24.29
CA HIS A 242 -4.58 12.61 23.72
C HIS A 242 -4.43 12.30 22.21
N TYR A 243 -3.28 11.73 21.83
CA TYR A 243 -3.29 10.76 20.73
C TYR A 243 -2.70 9.45 21.25
N ARG A 244 -3.55 8.43 21.41
CA ARG A 244 -3.09 7.05 21.54
C ARG A 244 -2.35 6.72 20.25
N CYS A 245 -1.07 6.42 20.39
CA CYS A 245 -0.17 6.05 19.32
C CYS A 245 -0.68 4.74 18.69
N SER A 246 -1.41 4.84 17.58
CA SER A 246 -1.66 3.75 16.64
C SER A 246 -0.87 4.05 15.37
N VAL A 247 0.43 4.32 15.52
CA VAL A 247 1.35 4.41 14.38
C VAL A 247 1.74 2.98 14.06
N ILE A 248 1.23 2.50 12.93
CA ILE A 248 1.80 1.36 12.22
C ILE A 248 3.15 1.86 11.72
N ILE A 249 4.22 1.47 12.40
CA ILE A 249 5.61 1.51 11.90
C ILE A 249 5.85 0.14 11.27
#